data_AF-A0A426Z8C0-F1
#
_entry.id   AF-A0A426Z8C0-F1
#
_cell.length_a   1.000
_cell.length_b   1.000
_cell.length_c   1.000
_cell.angle_alpha   90.00
_cell.angle_beta   90.00
_cell.angle_gamma   90.00
#
_symmetry.space_group_name_H-M   'P 1'
#
loop_
_entity.id
_entity.type
_entity.pdbx_description
1 polymer ?
#
loop_
_entity_poly.entity_id
_entity_poly.type
_entity_poly.pdbx_seq_one_letter_code
_entity_poly.pdbx_strand_id
1 'polypeptide(L)'
;MVLTGSAKYRYQNILFVLIILHQVFPTPADREKVKSCLSELGDINIAFKQVLQSGLEQLVSTVSPRIRPILDTVATISYELDDPEYAENEMNDPWVQKLLHGVETNILWLQPLMTSNNYDSFVHLVIDFIVKRLEVIMMQKRFSQLGGLQLDKEVRALINHFSEMSQRPVRDKFARLSQMSTILNFEKVSEILDFWGENAGHVTWLLTPSEVRRVLGLRIDFKPEAIAALRL
;
A
#
# COMPACT_ATOMS: atom_id res chain seq x y z
N MET A 1 -8.50 4.02 24.83
CA MET A 1 -8.27 5.47 24.73
C MET A 1 -6.94 5.89 25.39
N VAL A 2 -5.87 5.10 25.24
CA VAL A 2 -4.51 5.47 25.65
C VAL A 2 -3.62 4.71 24.66
N LEU A 3 -2.74 5.40 23.93
CA LEU A 3 -1.59 4.88 23.15
C LEU A 3 -1.31 5.61 21.81
N THR A 4 -2.02 6.70 21.45
CA THR A 4 -1.68 7.49 20.23
C THR A 4 -1.50 9.00 20.42
N GLY A 5 -0.99 9.42 21.56
CA GLY A 5 -0.43 10.76 21.75
C GLY A 5 1.08 10.76 21.55
N SER A 6 1.59 10.53 20.33
CA SER A 6 3.00 10.15 20.13
C SER A 6 3.68 10.84 18.96
N ALA A 7 4.30 12.00 19.23
CA ALA A 7 5.59 12.41 18.65
C ALA A 7 6.06 13.74 19.27
N LYS A 8 5.19 14.76 19.33
CA LYS A 8 5.55 16.09 19.85
C LYS A 8 5.70 16.13 21.38
N TYR A 9 4.93 15.31 22.09
CA TYR A 9 5.06 15.12 23.54
C TYR A 9 6.22 14.21 23.98
N ARG A 10 6.94 13.56 23.05
CA ARG A 10 7.95 12.54 23.41
C ARG A 10 9.29 13.16 23.84
N TYR A 11 9.73 14.23 23.18
CA TYR A 11 10.95 14.97 23.57
C TYR A 11 10.74 15.82 24.82
N GLN A 12 9.55 16.43 24.99
CA GLN A 12 9.19 17.09 26.25
C GLN A 12 9.03 16.10 27.40
N ASN A 13 8.47 14.89 27.20
CA ASN A 13 8.34 13.90 28.28
C ASN A 13 9.68 13.33 28.73
N ILE A 14 10.64 13.05 27.83
CA ILE A 14 11.95 12.53 28.25
C ILE A 14 12.73 13.59 29.02
N LEU A 15 12.73 14.85 28.55
CA LEU A 15 13.39 15.95 29.25
C LEU A 15 12.71 16.23 30.60
N PHE A 16 11.38 16.17 30.66
CA PHE A 16 10.59 16.35 31.88
C PHE A 16 10.80 15.20 32.89
N VAL A 17 10.89 13.95 32.43
CA VAL A 17 11.21 12.79 33.27
C VAL A 17 12.64 12.87 33.80
N LEU A 18 13.61 13.34 33.01
CA LEU A 18 14.99 13.56 33.46
C LEU A 18 15.11 14.71 34.47
N ILE A 19 14.35 15.78 34.31
CA ILE A 19 14.29 16.90 35.27
C ILE A 19 13.64 16.45 36.59
N ILE A 20 12.52 15.71 36.52
CA ILE A 20 11.86 15.15 37.70
C ILE A 20 12.76 14.14 38.43
N LEU A 21 13.50 13.31 37.69
CA LEU A 21 14.46 12.36 38.27
C LEU A 21 15.52 13.05 39.15
N HIS A 22 16.01 14.23 38.72
CA HIS A 22 16.98 15.00 39.49
C HIS A 22 16.37 15.80 40.65
N GLN A 23 15.11 16.23 40.53
CA GLN A 23 14.42 17.02 41.56
C GLN A 23 13.77 16.16 42.66
N VAL A 24 13.31 14.94 42.33
CA VAL A 24 12.57 14.06 43.25
C VAL A 24 13.46 13.01 43.91
N PHE A 25 14.54 12.56 43.24
CA PHE A 25 15.45 11.54 43.77
C PHE A 25 16.87 12.11 43.97
N PRO A 26 17.20 12.61 45.17
CA PRO A 26 18.49 13.25 45.44
C PRO A 26 19.66 12.24 45.48
N THR A 27 19.38 10.98 45.81
CA THR A 27 20.34 9.88 45.92
C THR A 27 20.69 9.28 44.54
N PRO A 28 21.98 9.19 44.17
CA PRO A 28 22.41 8.59 42.89
C PRO A 28 21.93 7.14 42.71
N ALA A 29 21.91 6.34 43.77
CA ALA A 29 21.48 4.95 43.74
C ALA A 29 19.99 4.79 43.35
N ASP A 30 19.13 5.70 43.80
CA ASP A 30 17.70 5.62 43.49
C ASP A 30 17.43 6.10 42.05
N ARG A 31 18.22 7.07 41.55
CA ARG A 31 18.17 7.46 40.13
C ARG A 31 18.55 6.32 39.20
N GLU A 32 19.58 5.54 39.52
CA GLU A 32 19.98 4.39 38.70
C GLU A 32 18.94 3.26 38.72
N LYS A 33 18.30 3.00 39.88
CA LYS A 33 17.16 2.05 39.94
C LYS A 33 16.01 2.47 39.05
N VAL A 34 15.61 3.75 39.10
CA VAL A 34 14.52 4.26 38.25
C VAL A 34 14.90 4.21 36.77
N LYS A 35 16.14 4.50 36.41
CA LYS A 35 16.63 4.33 35.03
C LYS A 35 16.54 2.88 34.56
N SER A 36 16.92 1.91 35.40
CA SER A 36 16.77 0.47 35.09
C SER A 36 15.31 0.13 34.82
N CYS A 37 14.40 0.51 35.72
CA CYS A 37 12.96 0.27 35.55
C CYS A 37 12.39 0.94 34.29
N LEU A 38 12.82 2.15 33.96
CA LEU A 38 12.42 2.85 32.73
C LEU A 38 12.96 2.15 31.48
N SER A 39 14.18 1.62 31.54
CA SER A 39 14.78 0.82 30.46
C SER A 39 13.97 -0.46 30.24
N GLU A 40 13.71 -1.22 31.30
CA GLU A 40 12.92 -2.44 31.26
C GLU A 40 11.49 -2.19 30.73
N LEU A 41 10.86 -1.09 31.15
CA LEU A 41 9.56 -0.67 30.61
C LEU A 41 9.64 -0.32 29.11
N GLY A 42 10.75 0.28 28.69
CA GLY A 42 11.08 0.51 27.29
C GLY A 42 11.13 -0.79 26.48
N ASP A 43 11.84 -1.80 27.00
CA ASP A 43 11.98 -3.11 26.38
C ASP A 43 10.63 -3.85 26.30
N ILE A 44 9.85 -3.81 27.38
CA ILE A 44 8.49 -4.38 27.43
C ILE A 44 7.59 -3.72 26.37
N ASN A 45 7.66 -2.40 26.21
CA ASN A 45 6.89 -1.68 25.18
C ASN A 45 7.28 -2.11 23.75
N ILE A 46 8.58 -2.34 23.50
CA ILE A 46 9.05 -2.89 22.22
C ILE A 46 8.46 -4.28 22.00
N ALA A 47 8.53 -5.16 23.02
CA ALA A 47 7.97 -6.51 22.95
C ALA A 47 6.46 -6.50 22.67
N PHE A 48 5.67 -5.67 23.36
CA PHE A 48 4.23 -5.54 23.10
C PHE A 48 3.91 -5.10 21.67
N LYS A 49 4.70 -4.17 21.11
CA LYS A 49 4.53 -3.75 19.70
C LYS A 49 4.83 -4.87 18.72
N GLN A 50 5.86 -5.66 18.98
CA GLN A 50 6.19 -6.83 18.15
C GLN A 50 5.09 -7.88 18.20
N VAL A 51 4.57 -8.19 19.40
CA VAL A 51 3.44 -9.12 19.58
C VAL A 51 2.18 -8.61 18.86
N LEU A 52 1.87 -7.32 18.98
CA LEU A 52 0.75 -6.71 18.26
C LEU A 52 0.92 -6.85 16.74
N GLN A 53 2.08 -6.47 16.20
CA GLN A 53 2.37 -6.56 14.77
C GLN A 53 2.22 -8.01 14.26
N SER A 54 2.81 -8.96 14.98
CA SER A 54 2.69 -10.38 14.64
C SER A 54 1.23 -10.87 14.70
N GLY A 55 0.44 -10.42 15.67
CA GLY A 55 -0.97 -10.76 15.77
C GLY A 55 -1.80 -10.21 14.61
N LEU A 56 -1.52 -8.99 14.16
CA LEU A 56 -2.18 -8.40 12.99
C LEU A 56 -1.81 -9.13 11.69
N GLU A 57 -0.54 -9.50 11.52
CA GLU A 57 -0.08 -10.30 10.37
C GLU A 57 -0.74 -11.69 10.34
N GLN A 58 -0.86 -12.34 11.50
CA GLN A 58 -1.58 -13.61 11.62
C GLN A 58 -3.07 -13.47 11.28
N LEU A 59 -3.71 -12.38 11.73
CA LEU A 59 -5.10 -12.09 11.38
C LEU A 59 -5.26 -11.92 9.86
N VAL A 60 -4.35 -11.19 9.21
CA VAL A 60 -4.33 -11.07 7.73
C VAL A 60 -4.15 -12.44 7.09
N SER A 61 -3.24 -13.27 7.58
CA SER A 61 -3.03 -14.63 7.03
C SER A 61 -4.28 -15.51 7.12
N THR A 62 -5.20 -15.21 8.04
CA THR A 62 -6.49 -15.91 8.19
C THR A 62 -7.55 -15.37 7.22
N VAL A 63 -7.52 -14.07 6.91
CA VAL A 63 -8.49 -13.41 6.02
C VAL A 63 -8.10 -13.52 4.55
N SER A 64 -6.81 -13.38 4.23
CA SER A 64 -6.26 -13.41 2.86
C SER A 64 -6.74 -14.61 2.02
N PRO A 65 -6.84 -15.85 2.55
CA PRO A 65 -7.36 -16.98 1.79
C PRO A 65 -8.81 -16.83 1.31
N ARG A 66 -9.62 -15.99 1.95
CA ARG A 66 -11.01 -15.71 1.53
C ARG A 66 -11.10 -14.64 0.45
N ILE A 67 -10.17 -13.70 0.44
CA ILE A 67 -10.06 -12.65 -0.59
C ILE A 67 -9.39 -13.19 -1.85
N ARG A 68 -8.43 -14.11 -1.69
CA ARG A 68 -7.59 -14.64 -2.77
C ARG A 68 -8.38 -15.20 -3.97
N PRO A 69 -9.46 -15.98 -3.81
CA PRO A 69 -10.23 -16.47 -4.96
C PRO A 69 -10.80 -15.34 -5.82
N ILE A 70 -11.19 -14.22 -5.21
CA ILE A 70 -11.70 -13.04 -5.93
C ILE A 70 -10.56 -12.36 -6.70
N LEU A 71 -9.37 -12.27 -6.11
CA LEU A 71 -8.19 -11.78 -6.82
C LEU A 71 -7.79 -12.71 -7.97
N ASP A 72 -7.92 -14.03 -7.79
CA ASP A 72 -7.58 -15.00 -8.82
C ASP A 72 -8.54 -14.92 -10.02
N THR A 73 -9.79 -14.46 -9.85
CA THR A 73 -10.67 -14.18 -11.00
C THR A 73 -10.17 -13.02 -11.86
N VAL A 74 -9.39 -12.08 -11.30
CA VAL A 74 -8.78 -10.99 -12.09
C VAL A 74 -7.83 -11.56 -13.14
N ALA A 75 -7.23 -12.73 -12.90
CA ALA A 75 -6.34 -13.39 -13.85
C ALA A 75 -7.05 -13.82 -15.15
N THR A 76 -8.38 -13.94 -15.17
CA THR A 76 -9.14 -14.32 -16.38
C THR A 76 -9.66 -13.13 -17.19
N ILE A 77 -9.55 -11.91 -16.67
CA ILE A 77 -10.10 -10.70 -17.30
C ILE A 77 -9.14 -10.19 -18.38
N SER A 78 -9.66 -9.89 -19.57
CA SER A 78 -8.87 -9.31 -20.66
C SER A 78 -8.66 -7.81 -20.45
N TYR A 79 -7.47 -7.32 -20.79
CA TYR A 79 -7.18 -5.89 -20.96
C TYR A 79 -6.78 -5.57 -22.41
N GLU A 80 -6.91 -6.52 -23.33
CA GLU A 80 -6.85 -6.29 -24.76
C GLU A 80 -8.25 -5.93 -25.24
N LEU A 81 -8.69 -4.71 -24.88
CA LEU A 81 -10.06 -4.24 -25.09
C LEU A 81 -10.22 -3.46 -26.38
N ASP A 82 -11.34 -3.67 -27.05
CA ASP A 82 -11.89 -2.76 -28.07
C ASP A 82 -12.96 -1.81 -27.48
N ASP A 83 -13.51 -0.92 -28.31
CA ASP A 83 -14.53 0.06 -27.89
C ASP A 83 -15.79 -0.57 -27.27
N PRO A 84 -16.46 -1.57 -27.89
CA PRO A 84 -17.64 -2.17 -27.28
C PRO A 84 -17.35 -2.93 -25.99
N GLU A 85 -16.22 -3.65 -25.88
CA GLU A 85 -15.81 -4.32 -24.64
C GLU A 85 -15.50 -3.31 -23.52
N TYR A 86 -14.83 -2.20 -23.86
CA TYR A 86 -14.58 -1.13 -22.90
C TYR A 86 -15.90 -0.50 -22.41
N ALA A 87 -16.83 -0.18 -23.32
CA ALA A 87 -18.14 0.37 -22.96
C ALA A 87 -18.97 -0.58 -22.09
N GLU A 88 -18.93 -1.88 -22.38
CA GLU A 88 -19.58 -2.92 -21.56
C GLU A 88 -19.00 -2.94 -20.14
N ASN A 89 -17.68 -2.89 -20.00
CA ASN A 89 -17.01 -2.84 -18.69
C ASN A 89 -17.35 -1.56 -17.89
N GLU A 90 -17.70 -0.46 -18.57
CA GLU A 90 -18.14 0.75 -17.88
C GLU A 90 -19.53 0.61 -17.25
N MET A 91 -20.40 -0.19 -17.87
CA MET A 91 -21.73 -0.49 -17.34
C MET A 91 -21.67 -1.61 -16.32
N ASN A 92 -20.83 -2.62 -16.57
CA ASN A 92 -20.71 -3.84 -15.78
C ASN A 92 -19.26 -4.01 -15.31
N ASP A 93 -18.97 -3.52 -14.11
CA ASP A 93 -17.62 -3.62 -13.53
C ASP A 93 -17.14 -5.09 -13.50
N PRO A 94 -15.96 -5.37 -14.08
CA PRO A 94 -15.53 -6.75 -14.30
C PRO A 94 -14.99 -7.43 -13.01
N TRP A 95 -14.52 -6.68 -12.02
CA TRP A 95 -13.98 -7.26 -10.77
C TRP A 95 -13.82 -6.33 -9.58
N VAL A 96 -13.58 -5.03 -9.76
CA VAL A 96 -13.25 -4.13 -8.65
C VAL A 96 -14.35 -4.11 -7.61
N GLN A 97 -15.61 -3.92 -8.01
CA GLN A 97 -16.74 -3.89 -7.09
C GLN A 97 -16.88 -5.21 -6.33
N LYS A 98 -16.67 -6.33 -7.03
CA LYS A 98 -16.67 -7.66 -6.39
C LYS A 98 -15.54 -7.81 -5.38
N LEU A 99 -14.35 -7.29 -5.67
CA LEU A 99 -13.23 -7.29 -4.73
C LEU A 99 -13.53 -6.41 -3.52
N LEU A 100 -13.99 -5.18 -3.72
CA LEU A 100 -14.30 -4.25 -2.63
C LEU A 100 -15.35 -4.84 -1.69
N HIS A 101 -16.46 -5.34 -2.25
CA HIS A 101 -17.49 -6.03 -1.46
C HIS A 101 -16.95 -7.27 -0.74
N GLY A 102 -16.09 -8.04 -1.41
CA GLY A 102 -15.43 -9.20 -0.83
C GLY A 102 -14.53 -8.83 0.36
N VAL A 103 -13.78 -7.74 0.25
CA VAL A 103 -12.96 -7.21 1.34
C VAL A 103 -13.84 -6.79 2.51
N GLU A 104 -14.84 -5.94 2.26
CA GLU A 104 -15.78 -5.45 3.27
C GLU A 104 -16.41 -6.59 4.07
N THR A 105 -16.97 -7.57 3.37
CA THR A 105 -17.60 -8.75 3.98
C THR A 105 -16.64 -9.52 4.90
N ASN A 106 -15.35 -9.54 4.58
CA ASN A 106 -14.35 -10.28 5.33
C ASN A 106 -13.71 -9.49 6.48
N ILE A 107 -13.72 -8.15 6.45
CA ILE A 107 -12.97 -7.33 7.42
C ILE A 107 -13.81 -6.32 8.22
N LEU A 108 -14.95 -5.84 7.73
CA LEU A 108 -15.70 -4.78 8.42
C LEU A 108 -16.20 -5.21 9.81
N TRP A 109 -16.53 -6.49 9.99
CA TRP A 109 -16.98 -7.02 11.28
C TRP A 109 -15.91 -6.95 12.38
N LEU A 110 -14.63 -6.81 12.02
CA LEU A 110 -13.53 -6.62 12.97
C LEU A 110 -13.42 -5.19 13.48
N GLN A 111 -13.96 -4.20 12.74
CA GLN A 111 -13.87 -2.78 13.07
C GLN A 111 -14.36 -2.46 14.50
N PRO A 112 -15.55 -2.91 14.96
CA PRO A 112 -16.00 -2.64 16.32
C PRO A 112 -15.23 -3.41 17.41
N LEU A 113 -14.45 -4.44 17.04
CA LEU A 113 -13.70 -5.28 17.99
C LEU A 113 -12.29 -4.78 18.25
N MET A 114 -11.83 -3.77 17.50
CA MET A 114 -10.46 -3.27 17.52
C MET A 114 -10.44 -1.79 17.87
N THR A 115 -9.30 -1.33 18.40
CA THR A 115 -9.06 0.12 18.47
C THR A 115 -8.87 0.67 17.05
N SER A 116 -9.23 1.94 16.83
CA SER A 116 -9.09 2.60 15.53
C SER A 116 -7.68 2.43 14.93
N ASN A 117 -6.62 2.56 15.72
CA ASN A 117 -5.24 2.40 15.22
C ASN A 117 -4.90 0.96 14.83
N ASN A 118 -5.42 -0.03 15.57
CA ASN A 118 -5.17 -1.43 15.26
C ASN A 118 -5.95 -1.85 14.01
N TYR A 119 -7.20 -1.40 13.89
CA TYR A 119 -8.00 -1.64 12.68
C TYR A 119 -7.37 -0.97 11.46
N ASP A 120 -6.92 0.27 11.59
CA ASP A 120 -6.21 0.98 10.51
C ASP A 120 -4.91 0.26 10.12
N SER A 121 -4.11 -0.20 11.09
CA SER A 121 -2.90 -1.00 10.81
C SER A 121 -3.22 -2.32 10.11
N PHE A 122 -4.31 -2.97 10.51
CA PHE A 122 -4.81 -4.19 9.89
C PHE A 122 -5.26 -3.96 8.44
N VAL A 123 -6.05 -2.91 8.18
CA VAL A 123 -6.48 -2.51 6.83
C VAL A 123 -5.27 -2.28 5.93
N HIS A 124 -4.21 -1.61 6.42
CA HIS A 124 -2.98 -1.40 5.65
C HIS A 124 -2.27 -2.71 5.26
N LEU A 125 -2.25 -3.70 6.14
CA LEU A 125 -1.70 -5.03 5.83
C LEU A 125 -2.56 -5.80 4.82
N VAL A 126 -3.90 -5.64 4.87
CA VAL A 126 -4.81 -6.19 3.86
C VAL A 126 -4.58 -5.54 2.49
N ILE A 127 -4.40 -4.22 2.46
CA ILE A 127 -4.05 -3.48 1.24
C ILE A 127 -2.74 -4.00 0.65
N ASP A 128 -1.68 -4.15 1.48
CA ASP A 128 -0.40 -4.70 1.04
C ASP A 128 -0.55 -6.07 0.36
N PHE A 129 -1.35 -6.96 0.98
CA PHE A 129 -1.66 -8.27 0.41
C PHE A 129 -2.33 -8.17 -0.96
N ILE A 130 -3.36 -7.33 -1.08
CA ILE A 130 -4.14 -7.14 -2.31
C ILE A 130 -3.26 -6.55 -3.41
N VAL A 131 -2.59 -5.43 -3.15
CA VAL A 131 -1.77 -4.72 -4.13
C VAL A 131 -0.64 -5.61 -4.64
N LYS A 132 0.05 -6.32 -3.74
CA LYS A 132 1.12 -7.25 -4.12
C LYS A 132 0.62 -8.36 -5.04
N ARG A 133 -0.59 -8.88 -4.80
CA ARG A 133 -1.19 -9.91 -5.65
C ARG A 133 -1.62 -9.35 -6.99
N LEU A 134 -2.26 -8.18 -7.01
CA LEU A 134 -2.68 -7.49 -8.24
C LEU A 134 -1.48 -7.15 -9.11
N GLU A 135 -0.38 -6.63 -8.54
CA GLU A 135 0.84 -6.33 -9.28
C GLU A 135 1.37 -7.57 -10.03
N VAL A 136 1.43 -8.72 -9.35
CA VAL A 136 1.85 -9.99 -9.96
C VAL A 136 0.91 -10.38 -11.12
N ILE A 137 -0.40 -10.22 -10.94
CA ILE A 137 -1.40 -10.53 -11.97
C ILE A 137 -1.24 -9.60 -13.18
N MET A 138 -1.18 -8.28 -12.96
CA MET A 138 -1.05 -7.28 -14.02
C MET A 138 0.24 -7.47 -14.82
N MET A 139 1.33 -7.88 -14.16
CA MET A 139 2.61 -8.19 -14.81
C MET A 139 2.61 -9.44 -15.70
N GLN A 140 1.50 -10.18 -15.76
CA GLN A 140 1.27 -11.32 -16.64
C GLN A 140 0.28 -11.02 -17.78
N LYS A 141 -0.33 -9.83 -17.79
CA LYS A 141 -1.35 -9.44 -18.77
C LYS A 141 -0.75 -8.84 -20.04
N ARG A 142 -1.65 -8.58 -20.98
CA ARG A 142 -1.43 -7.78 -22.18
C ARG A 142 -2.47 -6.67 -22.21
N PHE A 143 -2.09 -5.51 -22.70
CA PHE A 143 -2.92 -4.30 -22.67
C PHE A 143 -3.02 -3.66 -24.04
N SER A 144 -4.24 -3.28 -24.43
CA SER A 144 -4.47 -2.20 -25.41
C SER A 144 -4.42 -0.84 -24.70
N GLN A 145 -4.51 0.27 -25.44
CA GLN A 145 -4.65 1.61 -24.85
C GLN A 145 -5.90 1.71 -23.96
N LEU A 146 -7.04 1.16 -24.42
CA LEU A 146 -8.29 1.10 -23.65
C LEU A 146 -8.14 0.24 -22.38
N GLY A 147 -7.38 -0.86 -22.46
CA GLY A 147 -7.01 -1.63 -21.28
C GLY A 147 -6.19 -0.84 -20.26
N GLY A 148 -5.28 0.02 -20.71
CA GLY A 148 -4.55 0.96 -19.85
C GLY A 148 -5.48 1.92 -19.11
N LEU A 149 -6.45 2.50 -19.82
CA LEU A 149 -7.47 3.39 -19.24
C LEU A 149 -8.37 2.66 -18.25
N GLN A 150 -8.78 1.42 -18.58
CA GLN A 150 -9.56 0.57 -17.68
C GLN A 150 -8.80 0.33 -16.38
N LEU A 151 -7.53 -0.10 -16.43
CA LEU A 151 -6.72 -0.32 -15.23
C LEU A 151 -6.56 0.96 -14.39
N ASP A 152 -6.40 2.11 -15.03
CA ASP A 152 -6.28 3.41 -14.36
C ASP A 152 -7.56 3.78 -13.57
N LYS A 153 -8.73 3.55 -14.17
CA LYS A 153 -10.04 3.69 -13.50
C LYS A 153 -10.15 2.75 -12.30
N GLU A 154 -9.75 1.50 -12.46
CA GLU A 154 -9.80 0.48 -11.42
C GLU A 154 -8.85 0.77 -10.24
N VAL A 155 -7.61 1.17 -10.52
CA VAL A 155 -6.64 1.57 -9.49
C VAL A 155 -7.15 2.78 -8.70
N ARG A 156 -7.76 3.77 -9.37
CA ARG A 156 -8.39 4.91 -8.69
C ARG A 156 -9.55 4.48 -7.80
N ALA A 157 -10.41 3.58 -8.27
CA ALA A 157 -11.53 3.07 -7.49
C ALA A 157 -11.03 2.36 -6.21
N LEU A 158 -9.99 1.53 -6.32
CA LEU A 158 -9.36 0.90 -5.15
C LEU A 158 -8.80 1.94 -4.17
N ILE A 159 -8.01 2.91 -4.66
CA ILE A 159 -7.42 3.95 -3.80
C ILE A 159 -8.51 4.73 -3.07
N ASN A 160 -9.58 5.12 -3.76
CA ASN A 160 -10.68 5.89 -3.17
C ASN A 160 -11.37 5.08 -2.06
N HIS A 161 -11.74 3.84 -2.34
CA HIS A 161 -12.40 2.99 -1.36
C HIS A 161 -11.54 2.74 -0.12
N PHE A 162 -10.27 2.35 -0.29
CA PHE A 162 -9.38 2.12 0.84
C PHE A 162 -9.01 3.40 1.60
N SER A 163 -9.08 4.57 0.96
CA SER A 163 -8.93 5.85 1.64
C SER A 163 -10.11 6.13 2.58
N GLU A 164 -11.32 5.67 2.25
CA GLU A 164 -12.50 5.80 3.12
C GLU A 164 -12.44 4.83 4.31
N MET A 165 -11.82 3.67 4.14
CA MET A 165 -11.65 2.67 5.21
C MET A 165 -10.53 2.98 6.20
N SER A 166 -9.66 3.95 5.89
CA SER A 166 -8.40 4.22 6.60
C SER A 166 -8.34 5.66 7.12
N GLN A 167 -7.75 5.85 8.29
CA GLN A 167 -7.44 7.18 8.84
C GLN A 167 -6.11 7.71 8.31
N ARG A 168 -5.18 6.81 7.96
CA ARG A 168 -3.90 7.17 7.35
C ARG A 168 -3.97 7.17 5.82
N PRO A 169 -3.16 8.00 5.13
CA PRO A 169 -3.06 7.95 3.67
C PRO A 169 -2.68 6.56 3.17
N VAL A 170 -3.37 6.07 2.14
CA VAL A 170 -3.12 4.75 1.53
C VAL A 170 -2.43 4.84 0.16
N ARG A 171 -2.34 6.05 -0.43
CA ARG A 171 -1.85 6.24 -1.81
C ARG A 171 -0.48 5.61 -2.07
N ASP A 172 0.44 5.73 -1.13
CA ASP A 172 1.80 5.18 -1.26
C ASP A 172 1.80 3.65 -1.38
N LYS A 173 0.79 2.96 -0.82
CA LYS A 173 0.62 1.50 -0.97
C LYS A 173 0.35 1.11 -2.42
N PHE A 174 -0.34 1.96 -3.17
CA PHE A 174 -0.71 1.73 -4.57
C PHE A 174 0.30 2.30 -5.57
N ALA A 175 1.34 2.99 -5.11
CA ALA A 175 2.23 3.77 -5.97
C ALA A 175 2.82 2.97 -7.13
N ARG A 176 3.20 1.69 -6.92
CA ARG A 176 3.69 0.82 -7.99
C ARG A 176 2.62 0.51 -9.03
N LEU A 177 1.41 0.16 -8.62
CA LEU A 177 0.28 -0.05 -9.53
C LEU A 177 -0.10 1.24 -10.28
N SER A 178 -0.08 2.39 -9.60
CA SER A 178 -0.33 3.69 -10.23
C SER A 178 0.74 4.01 -11.27
N GLN A 179 2.03 3.81 -10.96
CA GLN A 179 3.13 3.99 -11.93
C GLN A 179 3.00 3.04 -13.12
N MET A 180 2.63 1.79 -12.89
CA MET A 180 2.33 0.84 -13.97
C MET A 180 1.19 1.36 -14.85
N SER A 181 0.09 1.78 -14.23
CA SER A 181 -1.06 2.33 -14.95
C SER A 181 -0.70 3.58 -15.75
N THR A 182 0.10 4.50 -15.21
CA THR A 182 0.62 5.66 -15.96
C THR A 182 1.39 5.23 -17.21
N ILE A 183 2.33 4.29 -17.07
CA ILE A 183 3.10 3.78 -18.22
C ILE A 183 2.19 3.15 -19.27
N LEU A 184 1.22 2.35 -18.83
CA LEU A 184 0.28 1.67 -19.73
C LEU A 184 -0.67 2.62 -20.45
N ASN A 185 -0.78 3.88 -20.01
CA ASN A 185 -1.59 4.92 -20.65
C ASN A 185 -0.80 5.82 -21.62
N PHE A 186 0.52 5.65 -21.73
CA PHE A 186 1.30 6.41 -22.70
C PHE A 186 0.82 6.17 -24.13
N GLU A 187 0.88 7.22 -24.95
CA GLU A 187 0.58 7.10 -26.39
C GLU A 187 1.77 6.48 -27.14
N LYS A 188 2.99 6.70 -26.64
CA LYS A 188 4.23 6.24 -27.28
C LYS A 188 5.27 5.84 -26.25
N VAL A 189 6.12 4.89 -26.62
CA VAL A 189 7.23 4.38 -25.79
C VAL A 189 8.16 5.49 -25.27
N SER A 190 8.39 6.55 -26.05
CA SER A 190 9.30 7.64 -25.69
C SER A 190 8.77 8.57 -24.58
N GLU A 191 7.46 8.57 -24.33
CA GLU A 191 6.81 9.45 -23.34
C GLU A 191 7.36 9.23 -21.92
N ILE A 192 7.84 8.02 -21.61
CA ILE A 192 8.55 7.74 -20.35
C ILE A 192 9.71 8.70 -20.08
N LEU A 193 10.39 9.20 -21.13
CA LEU A 193 11.55 10.09 -20.98
C LEU A 193 11.16 11.47 -20.45
N ASP A 194 9.89 11.87 -20.61
CA ASP A 194 9.36 13.12 -20.07
C ASP A 194 9.10 13.01 -18.56
N PHE A 195 9.05 11.78 -18.04
CA PHE A 195 8.80 11.49 -16.63
C PHE A 195 9.98 10.81 -15.93
N TRP A 196 11.12 10.59 -16.59
CA TRP A 196 12.22 9.78 -16.05
C TRP A 196 13.50 10.58 -15.80
N GLY A 197 14.30 10.13 -14.82
CA GLY A 197 15.58 10.76 -14.49
C GLY A 197 15.43 12.22 -14.07
N GLU A 198 16.17 13.11 -14.72
CA GLU A 198 16.14 14.56 -14.45
C GLU A 198 14.76 15.18 -14.75
N ASN A 199 13.96 14.55 -15.62
CA ASN A 199 12.63 15.02 -16.00
C ASN A 199 11.52 14.51 -15.07
N ALA A 200 11.82 13.66 -14.09
CA ALA A 200 10.80 13.09 -13.20
C ALA A 200 10.07 14.14 -12.34
N GLY A 201 10.62 15.34 -12.20
CA GLY A 201 10.04 16.43 -11.42
C GLY A 201 9.81 16.00 -9.97
N HIS A 202 8.55 15.92 -9.56
CA HIS A 202 8.14 15.49 -8.21
C HIS A 202 7.81 13.99 -8.11
N VAL A 203 7.84 13.25 -9.23
CA VAL A 203 7.52 11.82 -9.24
C VAL A 203 8.71 11.03 -8.71
N THR A 204 8.50 10.33 -7.60
CA THR A 204 9.48 9.36 -7.09
C THR A 204 9.18 7.97 -7.67
N TRP A 205 9.95 7.54 -8.66
CA TRP A 205 9.78 6.22 -9.27
C TRP A 205 10.18 5.11 -8.30
N LEU A 206 9.27 4.14 -8.16
CA LEU A 206 9.48 2.92 -7.37
C LEU A 206 9.79 1.71 -8.27
N LEU A 207 9.46 1.82 -9.56
CA LEU A 207 9.82 0.83 -10.57
C LEU A 207 11.28 1.03 -10.99
N THR A 208 12.03 -0.05 -11.05
CA THR A 208 13.38 -0.08 -11.62
C THR A 208 13.36 0.12 -13.15
N PRO A 209 14.48 0.52 -13.79
CA PRO A 209 14.54 0.61 -15.25
C PRO A 209 14.14 -0.69 -15.98
N SER A 210 14.43 -1.85 -15.38
CA SER A 210 14.02 -3.15 -15.91
C SER A 210 12.52 -3.39 -15.78
N GLU A 211 11.91 -2.97 -14.67
CA GLU A 211 10.46 -3.08 -14.47
C GLU A 211 9.71 -2.15 -15.41
N VAL A 212 10.19 -0.92 -15.60
CA VAL A 212 9.60 0.03 -16.57
C VAL A 212 9.59 -0.55 -17.98
N ARG A 213 10.72 -1.09 -18.45
CA ARG A 213 10.79 -1.77 -19.76
C ARG A 213 9.83 -2.95 -19.83
N ARG A 214 9.71 -3.73 -18.74
CA ARG A 214 8.77 -4.85 -18.66
C ARG A 214 7.32 -4.38 -18.75
N VAL A 215 6.94 -3.30 -18.06
CA VAL A 215 5.59 -2.73 -18.09
C VAL A 215 5.26 -2.17 -19.46
N LEU A 216 6.19 -1.43 -20.08
CA LEU A 216 6.05 -0.97 -21.47
C LEU A 216 5.81 -2.16 -22.43
N GLY A 217 6.52 -3.27 -22.20
CA GLY A 217 6.35 -4.49 -23.00
C GLY A 217 5.03 -5.24 -22.79
N LEU A 218 4.17 -4.81 -21.85
CA LEU A 218 2.82 -5.36 -21.71
C LEU A 218 1.84 -4.74 -22.72
N ARG A 219 2.17 -3.57 -23.30
CA ARG A 219 1.38 -2.93 -24.37
C ARG A 219 1.59 -3.63 -25.70
N ILE A 220 0.51 -4.11 -26.29
CA ILE A 220 0.56 -4.94 -27.52
C ILE A 220 1.01 -4.17 -28.76
N ASP A 221 0.82 -2.85 -28.76
CA ASP A 221 1.15 -1.94 -29.85
C ASP A 221 2.56 -1.34 -29.73
N PHE A 222 3.24 -1.52 -28.60
CA PHE A 222 4.59 -1.01 -28.38
C PHE A 222 5.64 -1.99 -28.92
N LYS A 223 6.47 -1.49 -29.84
CA LYS A 223 7.52 -2.29 -30.49
C LYS A 223 8.66 -2.61 -29.51
N PRO A 224 9.07 -3.88 -29.37
CA PRO A 224 10.18 -4.27 -28.49
C PRO A 224 11.49 -3.52 -28.77
N GLU A 225 11.78 -3.23 -30.04
CA GLU A 225 12.99 -2.51 -30.45
C GLU A 225 12.99 -1.07 -29.93
N ALA A 226 11.83 -0.41 -29.93
CA ALA A 226 11.68 0.95 -29.40
C ALA A 226 11.91 0.96 -27.88
N ILE A 227 11.42 -0.05 -27.16
CA ILE A 227 11.62 -0.20 -25.72
C ILE A 227 13.09 -0.46 -25.39
N ALA A 228 13.75 -1.32 -26.17
CA ALA A 228 15.17 -1.65 -26.00
C ALA A 228 16.08 -0.43 -26.26
N ALA A 229 15.68 0.48 -27.14
CA ALA A 229 16.41 1.70 -27.45
C ALA A 229 16.35 2.78 -26.35
N LEU A 230 15.47 2.64 -25.35
CA LEU A 230 15.32 3.61 -24.26
C LEU A 230 16.54 3.67 -23.35
N ARG A 231 16.98 4.90 -23.06
CA ARG A 231 18.03 5.22 -22.08
C ARG A 231 17.40 5.64 -20.75
N LEU A 232 17.01 4.65 -19.97
CA LEU A 232 16.49 4.77 -18.60
C LEU A 232 17.58 4.51 -17.58
#